data_AF-A0A496REF8-F1
#
_entry.id   AF-A0A496REF8-F1
#
_cell.length_a   1.000
_cell.length_b   1.000
_cell.length_c   1.000
_cell.angle_alpha   90.00
_cell.angle_beta   90.00
_cell.angle_gamma   90.00
#
_symmetry.space_group_name_H-M   'P 1'
#
loop_
_entity.id
_entity.type
_entity.pdbx_description
1 polymer ?
#
loop_
_entity_poly.entity_id
_entity_poly.type
_entity_poly.pdbx_seq_one_letter_code
_entity_poly.pdbx_strand_id
1 'polypeptide(L)' 'ANHGAISYGHIGADLITLASILRIPVCMHNVEEDRIFRPSVWNAFGMDKEGSDYRACTTFGPLYGVK' A
#
# COMPACT_ATOMS: atom_id res chain seq x y z
N ALA A 1 -10.09 -13.46 4.98
CA ALA A 1 -10.17 -14.12 6.29
C ALA A 1 -11.61 -14.05 6.80
N ASN A 2 -11.99 -14.77 7.86
CA ASN A 2 -13.31 -14.67 8.50
C ASN A 2 -13.37 -13.56 9.57
N HIS A 3 -12.23 -12.97 9.95
CA HIS A 3 -12.11 -11.85 10.89
C HIS A 3 -11.70 -10.55 10.17
N GLY A 4 -11.99 -9.41 10.82
CA GLY A 4 -11.51 -8.09 10.44
C GLY A 4 -11.18 -7.26 11.69
N ALA A 5 -10.42 -6.18 11.50
CA ALA A 5 -10.10 -5.22 12.56
C ALA A 5 -10.80 -3.89 12.26
N ILE A 6 -11.42 -3.28 13.27
CA ILE A 6 -12.16 -2.03 13.15
C ILE A 6 -11.40 -0.94 13.91
N SER A 7 -11.19 0.21 13.26
CA SER A 7 -10.64 1.41 13.89
C SER A 7 -11.64 2.56 13.76
N TYR A 8 -11.70 3.43 14.76
CA TYR A 8 -12.51 4.65 14.70
C TYR A 8 -11.86 5.67 13.74
N GLY A 9 -12.69 6.37 12.96
CA GLY A 9 -12.28 7.36 11.97
C GLY A 9 -11.87 6.76 10.61
N HIS A 10 -11.70 7.63 9.61
CA HIS A 10 -11.35 7.24 8.24
C HIS A 10 -9.84 7.23 8.01
N ILE A 11 -9.15 6.25 8.61
CA ILE A 11 -7.68 6.11 8.59
C ILE A 11 -7.12 5.35 7.37
N GLY A 12 -7.92 5.14 6.32
CA GLY A 12 -7.53 4.32 5.17
C GLY A 12 -6.27 4.83 4.45
N ALA A 13 -6.15 6.16 4.27
CA ALA A 13 -4.97 6.77 3.65
C ALA A 13 -3.69 6.58 4.50
N ASP A 14 -3.83 6.61 5.82
CA ASP A 14 -2.72 6.39 6.75
C ASP A 14 -2.23 4.93 6.66
N LEU A 15 -3.16 3.97 6.59
CA LEU A 15 -2.84 2.56 6.39
C LEU A 15 -2.18 2.28 5.04
N ILE A 16 -2.64 2.94 3.95
CA ILE A 16 -2.00 2.83 2.63
C ILE A 16 -0.56 3.35 2.68
N THR A 17 -0.34 4.50 3.31
CA THR A 17 1.00 5.08 3.46
C THR A 17 1.90 4.14 4.26
N LEU A 18 1.42 3.64 5.39
CA LEU A 18 2.14 2.68 6.24
C LEU A 18 2.46 1.38 5.48
N ALA A 19 1.49 0.81 4.77
CA ALA A 19 1.67 -0.40 3.99
C ALA A 19 2.76 -0.24 2.91
N SER A 20 2.82 0.93 2.25
CA SER A 20 3.86 1.23 1.26
C SER A 20 5.26 1.33 1.87
N ILE A 21 5.40 1.90 3.08
CA ILE A 21 6.67 1.94 3.83
C ILE A 21 7.14 0.52 4.16
N LEU A 22 6.19 -0.37 4.47
CA LEU A 22 6.45 -1.77 4.82
C LEU A 22 6.56 -2.70 3.60
N ARG A 23 6.19 -2.23 2.41
CA ARG A 23 6.11 -2.99 1.14
C ARG A 23 5.11 -4.14 1.20
N ILE A 24 3.95 -3.87 1.79
CA ILE A 24 2.78 -4.76 1.78
C ILE A 24 1.78 -4.22 0.73
N PRO A 25 1.49 -4.97 -0.35
CA PRO A 25 0.56 -4.49 -1.36
C PRO A 25 -0.87 -4.44 -0.81
N VAL A 26 -1.60 -3.36 -1.13
CA VAL A 26 -2.99 -3.18 -0.71
C VAL A 26 -3.91 -3.77 -1.79
N CYS A 27 -4.45 -4.96 -1.53
CA CYS A 27 -5.29 -5.70 -2.49
C CYS A 27 -6.74 -5.22 -2.59
N MET A 28 -7.20 -4.39 -1.66
CA MET A 28 -8.55 -3.82 -1.65
C MET A 28 -8.56 -2.57 -0.76
N HIS A 29 -9.05 -1.45 -1.29
CA HIS A 29 -9.43 -0.27 -0.53
C HIS A 29 -10.51 0.51 -1.26
N ASN A 30 -11.22 1.38 -0.55
CA ASN A 30 -12.19 2.32 -1.11
C ASN A 30 -11.81 3.78 -0.81
N VAL A 31 -10.54 4.03 -0.49
CA VAL A 31 -9.97 5.37 -0.33
C VAL A 31 -9.90 6.06 -1.69
N GLU A 32 -10.33 7.33 -1.75
CA GLU A 32 -10.20 8.20 -2.92
C GLU A 32 -8.75 8.29 -3.42
N GLU A 33 -8.55 8.29 -4.74
CA GLU A 33 -7.20 8.20 -5.34
C GLU A 33 -6.29 9.38 -5.00
N ASP A 34 -6.86 10.57 -4.81
CA ASP A 34 -6.14 11.80 -4.45
C ASP A 34 -5.54 11.77 -3.04
N ARG A 35 -6.04 10.85 -2.19
CA ARG A 35 -5.53 10.61 -0.83
C ARG A 35 -4.48 9.50 -0.77
N ILE A 36 -4.18 8.83 -1.88
CA ILE A 36 -3.15 7.79 -1.94
C ILE A 36 -1.77 8.44 -1.91
N PHE A 37 -1.10 8.36 -0.77
CA PHE A 37 0.27 8.83 -0.59
C PHE A 37 1.22 7.64 -0.38
N ARG A 38 2.23 7.54 -1.25
CA ARG A 38 3.26 6.50 -1.25
C ARG A 38 4.61 7.12 -1.62
N PRO A 39 5.75 6.46 -1.38
CA PRO A 39 7.04 6.95 -1.86
C PRO A 39 7.02 7.23 -3.36
N SER A 40 7.67 8.32 -3.79
CA SER A 40 7.63 8.81 -5.18
C SER A 40 8.06 7.76 -6.22
N VAL A 41 8.91 6.80 -5.81
CA VAL A 41 9.36 5.70 -6.65
C VAL A 41 8.23 4.76 -7.11
N TRP A 42 7.09 4.69 -6.41
CA TRP A 42 5.92 3.93 -6.88
C TRP A 42 5.42 4.41 -8.24
N ASN A 43 5.53 5.72 -8.52
CA ASN A 43 5.09 6.29 -9.81
C ASN A 43 5.92 5.76 -11.00
N ALA A 44 7.15 5.30 -10.76
CA ALA A 44 7.98 4.70 -11.80
C ALA A 44 7.50 3.28 -12.20
N PHE A 45 6.68 2.64 -11.37
CA PHE A 45 6.11 1.34 -11.64
C PHE A 45 4.79 1.41 -12.43
N GLY A 46 4.29 2.59 -12.80
CA GLY A 46 3.12 2.76 -13.65
C GLY A 46 2.07 3.70 -13.06
N MET A 47 1.11 4.10 -13.89
CA MET A 47 0.06 5.07 -13.50
C MET A 47 -1.09 4.41 -12.73
N ASP A 48 -1.37 3.15 -13.04
CA ASP A 48 -2.36 2.35 -12.31
C ASP A 48 -1.90 2.12 -10.86
N LYS A 49 -2.67 2.61 -9.90
CA LYS A 49 -2.30 2.67 -8.47
C LYS A 49 -2.20 1.28 -7.85
N GLU A 50 -3.03 0.34 -8.29
CA GLU A 50 -2.97 -1.05 -7.82
C GLU A 50 -1.75 -1.75 -8.40
N GLY A 51 -1.60 -1.75 -9.73
CA GLY A 51 -0.50 -2.42 -10.40
C GLY A 51 0.87 -1.85 -10.03
N SER A 52 0.99 -0.53 -9.84
CA SER A 52 2.23 0.09 -9.36
C SER A 52 2.57 -0.37 -7.93
N ASP A 53 1.57 -0.60 -7.07
CA ASP A 53 1.77 -1.09 -5.70
C ASP A 53 2.34 -2.49 -5.68
N TYR A 54 1.72 -3.40 -6.43
CA TYR A 54 2.18 -4.78 -6.55
C TYR A 54 3.60 -4.85 -7.11
N ARG A 55 3.87 -4.15 -8.22
CA ARG A 55 5.20 -4.16 -8.83
C ARG A 55 6.26 -3.58 -7.90
N ALA A 56 6.00 -2.44 -7.26
CA ALA A 56 6.95 -1.83 -6.31
C ALA A 56 7.21 -2.74 -5.10
N CYS A 57 6.16 -3.30 -4.49
CA CYS A 57 6.29 -4.20 -3.34
C CYS A 57 7.07 -5.47 -3.71
N THR A 58 6.80 -6.06 -4.88
CA THR A 58 7.57 -7.21 -5.38
C THR A 58 9.03 -6.86 -5.66
N THR A 59 9.30 -5.69 -6.25
CA THR A 59 10.68 -5.27 -6.58
C THR A 59 11.52 -4.97 -5.34
N PHE A 60 10.96 -4.28 -4.34
CA PHE A 60 11.73 -3.89 -3.15
C PHE A 60 11.72 -4.93 -2.03
N GLY A 61 10.74 -5.85 -1.99
CA GLY A 61 10.66 -6.90 -0.97
C GLY A 61 10.42 -6.39 0.46
N PRO A 62 10.50 -7.24 1.49
CA PRO A 62 10.28 -6.84 2.88
C PRO A 62 11.41 -5.96 3.44
N LEU A 63 11.11 -5.03 4.37
CA LEU A 63 12.08 -4.05 4.91
C LEU A 63 13.34 -4.70 5.51
N TYR A 64 13.13 -5.82 6.20
CA TYR A 64 14.14 -6.46 7.03
C TYR A 64 14.62 -7.80 6.45
N GLY A 65 14.33 -8.07 5.17
CA GLY A 65 14.64 -9.33 4.50
C GLY A 65 13.75 -10.50 4.94
N VAL A 66 13.99 -11.67 4.35
CA VAL A 66 13.49 -12.97 4.81
C VAL A 66 14.71 -13.69 5.38
N LYS A 67 14.65 -14.14 6.64
CA LYS A 67 15.69 -15.02 7.19
C LYS A 67 15.67 -16.37 6.49
#